data_AF-A0A382TZY2-F1
#
_entry.id   AF-A0A382TZY2-F1
#
_cell.length_a   1.000
_cell.length_b   1.000
_cell.length_c   1.000
_cell.angle_alpha   90.00
_cell.angle_beta   90.00
_cell.angle_gamma   90.00
#
_symmetry.space_group_name_H-M   'P 1'
#
loop_
_entity.id
_entity.type
_entity.pdbx_description
1 polymer ?
#
loop_
_entity_poly.entity_id
_entity_poly.type
_entity_poly.pdbx_seq_one_letter_code
_entity_poly.pdbx_strand_id
1 'polypeptide(L)'
;MKHSKEDLTHIAIILDRTGSMEEIREDTIGGFNAFLKEQQALPDEATLSLIQFDSQDPYEVIHHFEKIKDIPKLSPETYVPRASTPLLDAIGRGINDLE
;
A
#
# COMPACT_ATOMS: atom_id res chain seq x y z
N MET A 1 0.09 5.84 28.51
CA MET A 1 -0.20 7.24 28.15
C MET A 1 -1.31 7.20 27.11
N LYS A 2 -2.36 8.03 27.23
CA LYS A 2 -3.41 8.12 26.21
C LYS A 2 -2.86 8.98 25.07
N HIS A 3 -2.63 8.39 23.89
CA HIS A 3 -2.35 9.19 22.69
C HIS A 3 -3.60 9.99 22.33
N SER A 4 -3.41 11.28 22.07
CA SER A 4 -4.46 12.13 21.53
C SER A 4 -4.74 11.70 20.09
N LYS A 5 -5.95 11.95 19.56
CA LYS A 5 -6.28 11.64 18.16
C LYS A 5 -5.40 12.38 17.14
N GLU A 6 -4.63 13.37 17.60
CA GLU A 6 -3.80 14.27 16.78
C GLU A 6 -2.39 13.69 16.49
N ASP A 7 -1.99 12.59 17.15
CA ASP A 7 -0.68 11.95 16.99
C ASP A 7 -0.74 10.59 16.26
N LEU A 8 -1.87 10.25 15.63
CA LEU A 8 -2.05 8.97 14.94
C LEU A 8 -1.45 9.01 13.54
N THR A 9 -0.43 8.19 13.31
CA THR A 9 0.19 8.05 11.98
C THR A 9 -0.69 7.20 11.07
N HIS A 10 -1.02 7.72 9.90
CA HIS A 10 -1.61 6.96 8.81
C HIS A 10 -0.60 6.84 7.66
N ILE A 11 -0.42 5.62 7.15
CA ILE A 11 0.48 5.31 6.04
C ILE A 11 -0.37 4.93 4.83
N ALA A 12 -0.36 5.74 3.78
CA ALA A 12 -1.01 5.42 2.52
C ALA A 12 0.04 4.95 1.50
N ILE A 13 -0.10 3.73 1.01
CA ILE A 13 0.77 3.15 -0.03
C ILE A 13 -0.05 3.01 -1.30
N ILE A 14 0.42 3.66 -2.36
CA ILE A 14 -0.09 3.50 -3.73
C ILE A 14 0.95 2.68 -4.48
N LEU A 15 0.61 1.43 -4.76
CA LEU A 15 1.51 0.42 -5.31
C LEU A 15 1.19 0.16 -6.78
N ASP A 16 2.13 0.49 -7.65
CA ASP A 16 2.07 0.14 -9.07
C ASP A 16 2.08 -1.38 -9.22
N ARG A 17 1.12 -1.96 -9.94
CA ARG A 17 1.16 -3.38 -10.34
C ARG A 17 0.98 -3.55 -11.85
N THR A 18 1.49 -2.61 -12.61
CA THR A 18 1.47 -2.66 -14.08
C THR A 18 2.45 -3.74 -14.58
N GLY A 19 2.27 -4.21 -15.82
CA GLY A 19 3.07 -5.32 -16.35
C GLY A 19 4.59 -5.06 -16.37
N SER A 20 5.04 -3.80 -16.41
CA SER A 20 6.47 -3.46 -16.28
C SER A 20 7.06 -3.80 -14.92
N MET A 21 6.24 -3.95 -13.89
CA MET A 21 6.69 -4.32 -12.55
C MET A 21 7.10 -5.80 -12.45
N GLU A 22 6.84 -6.63 -13.47
CA GLU A 22 7.20 -8.06 -13.42
C GLU A 22 8.70 -8.28 -13.26
N GLU A 23 9.54 -7.46 -13.90
CA GLU A 23 11.01 -7.57 -13.80
C GLU A 23 11.53 -7.31 -12.38
N ILE A 24 10.80 -6.51 -11.59
CA ILE A 24 11.16 -6.10 -10.22
C ILE A 24 10.15 -6.58 -9.19
N ARG A 25 9.36 -7.60 -9.52
CA ARG A 25 8.24 -8.06 -8.69
C ARG A 25 8.70 -8.54 -7.32
N GLU A 26 9.71 -9.41 -7.30
CA GLU A 26 10.26 -9.97 -6.07
C GLU A 26 10.89 -8.88 -5.19
N ASP A 27 11.59 -7.93 -5.81
CA ASP A 27 12.17 -6.79 -5.09
C ASP A 27 11.08 -5.88 -4.51
N THR A 28 9.98 -5.68 -5.23
CA THR A 28 8.83 -4.90 -4.77
C THR A 28 8.15 -5.57 -3.57
N ILE A 29 7.90 -6.89 -3.66
CA ILE A 29 7.37 -7.69 -2.56
C ILE A 29 8.31 -7.66 -1.35
N GLY A 30 9.61 -7.83 -1.58
CA GLY A 30 10.63 -7.79 -0.55
C GLY A 30 10.69 -6.44 0.15
N GLY A 31 10.71 -5.35 -0.61
CA GLY A 31 10.75 -3.98 -0.10
C GLY A 31 9.51 -3.63 0.71
N PHE A 32 8.31 -3.94 0.21
CA PHE A 32 7.07 -3.75 0.95
C PHE A 32 7.08 -4.53 2.28
N ASN A 33 7.47 -5.81 2.24
CA ASN A 33 7.46 -6.66 3.42
C ASN A 33 8.53 -6.26 4.46
N ALA A 34 9.67 -5.74 4.01
CA ALA A 34 10.69 -5.17 4.90
C ALA A 34 10.17 -3.92 5.60
N PHE A 35 9.61 -2.98 4.83
CA PHE A 35 8.98 -1.77 5.36
C PHE A 35 7.86 -2.11 6.35
N LEU A 36 6.93 -2.98 5.97
CA LEU A 36 5.81 -3.38 6.82
C LEU A 36 6.30 -3.96 8.15
N LYS A 37 7.31 -4.83 8.11
CA LYS A 37 7.91 -5.43 9.31
C LYS A 37 8.53 -4.37 10.22
N GLU A 38 9.25 -3.40 9.66
CA GLU A 38 9.86 -2.32 10.43
C GLU A 38 8.79 -1.45 11.11
N GLN A 39 7.72 -1.09 10.39
CA GLN A 39 6.62 -0.31 10.96
C GLN A 39 5.83 -1.10 12.02
N GLN A 40 5.58 -2.39 11.81
CA GLN A 40 4.89 -3.25 12.79
C GLN A 40 5.69 -3.44 14.09
N ALA A 41 7.02 -3.26 14.04
CA ALA A 41 7.89 -3.35 15.21
C ALA A 41 7.93 -2.08 16.06
N LEU A 42 7.41 -0.95 15.55
CA LEU A 42 7.34 0.29 16.32
C LEU A 42 6.29 0.19 17.44
N PRO A 43 6.54 0.86 18.59
CA PRO A 43 5.62 0.84 19.72
C PRO A 43 4.34 1.64 19.47
N ASP A 44 4.38 2.63 18.58
CA ASP A 44 3.28 3.55 18.30
C ASP A 44 2.16 2.88 17.50
N GLU A 45 0.94 3.41 17.65
CA GLU A 45 -0.21 2.96 16.86
C GLU A 45 -0.23 3.65 15.49
N ALA A 46 -0.30 2.86 14.43
CA ALA A 46 -0.43 3.35 13.06
C ALA A 46 -1.49 2.54 12.29
N THR A 47 -2.10 3.21 11.30
CA THR A 47 -2.98 2.58 10.32
C THR A 47 -2.35 2.63 8.93
N LEU A 48 -2.75 1.70 8.07
CA LEU A 48 -2.25 1.59 6.71
C LEU A 48 -3.40 1.43 5.73
N SER A 49 -3.34 2.17 4.63
CA SER A 49 -4.14 1.94 3.44
C SER A 49 -3.21 1.48 2.31
N LEU A 50 -3.55 0.37 1.67
CA LEU A 50 -2.83 -0.15 0.51
C LEU A 50 -3.76 -0.09 -0.70
N ILE A 51 -3.34 0.66 -1.70
CA ILE A 51 -4.01 0.78 -2.99
C ILE A 51 -3.08 0.19 -4.04
N GLN A 52 -3.60 -0.70 -4.88
CA GLN A 52 -2.91 -1.17 -6.07
C GLN A 52 -3.54 -0.56 -7.32
N PHE A 53 -2.74 -0.27 -8.34
CA PHE A 53 -3.25 0.28 -9.60
C PHE A 53 -2.63 -0.36 -10.85
N ASP A 54 -3.45 -0.50 -11.88
CA ASP A 54 -3.09 -0.85 -13.26
C ASP A 54 -4.18 -0.36 -14.24
N SER A 55 -4.09 -0.66 -15.54
CA SER A 55 -5.11 -0.22 -16.53
C SER A 55 -6.44 -0.96 -16.49
N GLN A 56 -6.54 -2.10 -15.82
CA GLN A 56 -7.80 -2.80 -15.59
C GLN A 56 -8.48 -2.26 -14.34
N ASP A 57 -7.72 -2.09 -13.26
CA ASP A 57 -8.16 -1.59 -11.98
C ASP A 57 -7.30 -0.37 -11.60
N PRO A 58 -7.69 0.85 -12.02
CA PRO A 58 -6.88 2.06 -11.83
C PRO A 58 -6.81 2.52 -10.36
N TYR A 59 -7.61 1.92 -9.49
CA TYR A 59 -7.66 2.21 -8.06
C TYR A 59 -8.34 1.06 -7.31
N GLU A 60 -7.58 0.02 -6.95
CA GLU A 60 -8.08 -1.07 -6.11
C GLU A 60 -7.60 -0.89 -4.68
N VAL A 61 -8.54 -0.72 -3.75
CA VAL A 61 -8.25 -0.64 -2.32
C VAL A 61 -8.14 -2.06 -1.76
N ILE A 62 -6.93 -2.46 -1.38
CA ILE A 62 -6.63 -3.75 -0.78
C ILE A 62 -6.83 -3.70 0.74
N HIS A 63 -6.39 -2.60 1.37
CA HIS A 63 -6.57 -2.31 2.79
C HIS A 63 -6.98 -0.85 2.94
N HIS A 64 -7.93 -0.58 3.86
CA HIS A 64 -8.44 0.78 4.10
C HIS A 64 -8.44 1.09 5.59
N PHE A 65 -7.57 2.01 6.02
CA PHE A 65 -7.43 2.43 7.43
C PHE A 65 -7.29 1.27 8.42
N GLU A 66 -6.67 0.18 8.00
CA GLU A 66 -6.50 -1.01 8.83
C GLU A 66 -5.28 -0.85 9.72
N LYS A 67 -5.31 -1.43 10.93
CA LYS A 67 -4.17 -1.33 11.85
C LYS A 67 -2.97 -2.00 11.20
N ILE A 68 -1.82 -1.32 11.22
CA ILE A 68 -0.63 -1.85 10.53
C ILE A 68 -0.21 -3.22 11.06
N LYS A 69 -0.52 -3.55 12.31
CA LYS A 69 -0.25 -4.85 12.95
C LYS A 69 -1.06 -6.01 12.37
N ASP A 70 -2.18 -5.72 11.74
CA ASP A 70 -3.10 -6.72 11.17
C ASP A 70 -2.88 -6.90 9.65
N ILE A 71 -2.12 -6.00 9.01
CA ILE A 71 -1.80 -6.06 7.59
C ILE A 71 -0.93 -7.29 7.28
N PRO A 72 -1.36 -8.18 6.37
CA PRO A 72 -0.56 -9.31 5.93
C PRO A 72 0.58 -8.88 5.04
N LYS A 73 1.57 -9.76 4.91
CA LYS A 73 2.64 -9.60 3.92
C LYS A 73 2.08 -9.64 2.50
N LEU A 74 2.69 -8.88 1.62
CA LEU A 74 2.51 -9.04 0.19
C LEU A 74 3.12 -10.38 -0.25
N SER A 75 2.46 -11.04 -1.19
CA SER A 75 2.87 -12.34 -1.72
C SER A 75 2.70 -12.35 -3.25
N PRO A 76 3.29 -13.32 -3.95
CA PRO A 76 3.07 -13.48 -5.38
C PRO A 76 1.58 -13.61 -5.76
N GLU A 77 0.73 -14.14 -4.87
CA GLU A 77 -0.70 -14.29 -5.11
C GLU A 77 -1.49 -12.98 -4.89
N THR A 78 -0.98 -12.10 -4.03
CA THR A 78 -1.64 -10.82 -3.67
C THR A 78 -1.03 -9.61 -4.39
N TYR A 79 0.06 -9.82 -5.11
CA TYR A 79 0.70 -8.85 -6.01
C TYR A 79 1.09 -9.52 -7.33
N VAL A 80 0.23 -9.29 -8.33
CA VAL A 80 0.35 -9.85 -9.66
C VAL A 80 0.45 -8.69 -10.65
N PRO A 81 1.67 -8.33 -11.10
CA PRO A 81 1.86 -7.36 -12.16
C PRO A 81 1.09 -7.74 -13.43
N ARG A 82 0.36 -6.79 -14.01
CA ARG A 82 -0.46 -7.03 -15.20
C ARG A 82 -0.76 -5.75 -15.95
N ALA A 83 -1.30 -5.90 -17.16
CA ALA A 83 -1.84 -4.80 -17.96
C ALA A 83 -0.81 -3.66 -18.23
N SER A 84 -1.30 -2.51 -18.68
CA SER A 84 -0.51 -1.33 -19.06
C SER A 84 -0.66 -0.19 -18.03
N THR A 85 0.12 0.89 -18.15
CA THR A 85 0.30 1.92 -17.11
C THR A 85 -0.62 3.16 -17.27
N PRO A 86 -1.68 3.35 -16.46
CA PRO A 86 -2.42 4.61 -16.37
C PRO A 86 -2.01 5.43 -15.13
N LEU A 87 -0.71 5.71 -14.96
CA LEU A 87 -0.13 6.30 -13.74
C LEU A 87 -0.77 7.63 -13.29
N LEU A 88 -1.29 8.44 -14.22
CA LEU A 88 -1.84 9.77 -13.93
C LEU A 88 -3.21 9.72 -13.22
N ASP A 89 -4.06 8.74 -13.51
CA ASP A 89 -5.39 8.62 -12.92
C ASP A 89 -5.33 8.08 -11.47
N ALA A 90 -4.38 7.20 -11.19
CA ALA A 90 -4.21 6.56 -9.88
C ALA A 90 -3.76 7.57 -8.80
N ILE A 91 -2.84 8.47 -9.13
CA ILE A 91 -2.34 9.49 -8.18
C ILE A 91 -3.45 10.50 -7.82
N GLY A 92 -4.22 10.96 -8.82
CA GLY A 92 -5.29 11.94 -8.59
C GLY A 92 -6.40 11.44 -7.66
N ARG A 93 -6.78 10.16 -7.77
CA ARG A 93 -7.75 9.53 -6.86
C ARG A 93 -7.17 9.30 -5.46
N GLY A 94 -5.90 8.89 -5.37
CA GLY A 94 -5.24 8.66 -4.09
C GLY A 94 -5.16 9.90 -3.20
N ILE A 95 -5.02 11.09 -3.76
CA ILE A 95 -5.00 12.34 -2.99
C ILE A 95 -6.39 12.68 -2.44
N ASN A 96 -7.45 12.50 -3.24
CA ASN A 96 -8.82 12.82 -2.81
C ASN A 96 -9.32 11.88 -1.70
N ASP A 97 -8.85 10.63 -1.66
CA ASP A 97 -9.25 9.66 -0.64
C ASP A 97 -8.58 9.91 0.73
N LEU A 98 -7.65 10.88 0.81
CA LEU A 98 -6.97 11.28 2.04
C LEU A 98 -7.55 12.57 2.67
N GLU A 99 -8.50 13.23 2.02
CA GLU A 99 -9.30 14.34 2.61
C GLU A 99 -10.46 13.81 3.47
#